data_AF-A0A3P1SBI4-F1
#
_entry.id   AF-A0A3P1SBI4-F1
#
_cell.length_a   1.000
_cell.length_b   1.000
_cell.length_c   1.000
_cell.angle_alpha   90.00
_cell.angle_beta   90.00
_cell.angle_gamma   90.00
#
_symmetry.space_group_name_H-M   'P 1'
#
loop_
_entity.id
_entity.type
_entity.pdbx_description
1 polymer ?
#
loop_
_entity_poly.entity_id
_entity_poly.type
_entity_poly.pdbx_seq_one_letter_code
_entity_poly.pdbx_strand_id
1 'polypeptide(L)'
;MKALYPGSFDPITKGHIDIIERACKMYEEVVVAIMTNPKKQATFSQEKRKEWIEKSTAHLKNVKIIVGSGLTIDLAKRLNIHVLIRGIRAVADYEYELQQATTNMMLNHEIETVFLVAKPEFSFLSSSVAKEVASYQGDIRNMIPEEIIDEVLLKFSKNP
;
A
#
# COMPACT_ATOMS: atom_id res chain seq x y z
N MET A 1 1.94 2.60 -20.52
CA MET A 1 2.46 3.48 -19.45
C MET A 1 2.48 2.74 -18.11
N LYS A 2 3.54 2.94 -17.30
CA LYS A 2 3.72 2.33 -15.97
C LYS A 2 3.31 3.27 -14.85
N ALA A 3 2.89 2.72 -13.70
CA ALA A 3 2.59 3.49 -12.51
C ALA A 3 3.22 2.86 -11.25
N LEU A 4 3.57 3.69 -10.28
CA LEU A 4 4.14 3.28 -8.98
C LEU A 4 3.07 3.47 -7.90
N TYR A 5 2.74 2.40 -7.18
CA TYR A 5 1.92 2.45 -5.97
C TYR A 5 2.79 2.24 -4.73
N PRO A 6 3.31 3.32 -4.11
CA PRO A 6 4.14 3.24 -2.93
C PRO A 6 3.29 3.09 -1.66
N GLY A 7 3.75 2.32 -0.69
CA GLY A 7 3.10 2.18 0.60
C GLY A 7 3.92 1.37 1.60
N SER A 8 3.56 1.43 2.89
CA SER A 8 4.19 0.56 3.90
C SER A 8 3.65 -0.86 3.86
N PHE A 9 2.36 -1.03 3.54
CA PHE A 9 1.67 -2.33 3.44
C PHE A 9 1.91 -3.25 4.65
N ASP A 10 1.67 -2.73 5.86
CA ASP A 10 2.03 -3.39 7.12
C ASP A 10 0.80 -3.68 8.01
N PRO A 11 -0.07 -4.65 7.65
CA PRO A 11 -0.05 -5.49 6.45
C PRO A 11 -0.79 -4.85 5.26
N ILE A 12 -0.79 -5.53 4.10
CA ILE A 12 -1.70 -5.18 3.00
C ILE A 12 -3.16 -5.41 3.44
N THR A 13 -4.09 -4.63 2.89
CA THR A 13 -5.51 -4.62 3.27
C THR A 13 -6.37 -4.79 2.02
N LYS A 14 -7.65 -5.15 2.18
CA LYS A 14 -8.59 -5.21 1.04
C LYS A 14 -8.73 -3.86 0.32
N GLY A 15 -8.62 -2.75 1.06
CA GLY A 15 -8.57 -1.41 0.48
C GLY A 15 -7.36 -1.18 -0.42
N HIS A 16 -6.18 -1.68 -0.05
CA HIS A 16 -5.00 -1.62 -0.93
C HIS A 16 -5.18 -2.48 -2.19
N ILE A 17 -5.77 -3.67 -2.06
CA ILE A 17 -6.05 -4.55 -3.20
C ILE A 17 -7.00 -3.88 -4.20
N ASP A 18 -8.07 -3.22 -3.74
CA ASP A 18 -8.97 -2.46 -4.62
C ASP A 18 -8.22 -1.41 -5.45
N ILE A 19 -7.30 -0.67 -4.81
CA ILE A 19 -6.49 0.35 -5.49
C ILE A 19 -5.57 -0.28 -6.53
N ILE A 20 -4.92 -1.41 -6.20
CA ILE A 20 -4.04 -2.14 -7.12
C ILE A 20 -4.84 -2.66 -8.32
N GLU A 21 -5.98 -3.30 -8.08
CA GLU A 21 -6.84 -3.84 -9.15
C GLU A 21 -7.34 -2.76 -10.09
N ARG A 22 -7.74 -1.60 -9.55
CA ARG A 22 -8.19 -0.46 -10.35
C ARG A 22 -7.05 0.17 -11.14
N ALA A 23 -5.88 0.31 -10.51
CA ALA A 23 -4.67 0.75 -11.20
C ALA A 23 -4.30 -0.17 -12.36
N CYS A 24 -4.41 -1.50 -12.19
CA CYS A 24 -4.10 -2.48 -13.23
C CYS A 24 -5.02 -2.39 -14.45
N LYS A 25 -6.20 -1.78 -14.32
CA LYS A 25 -7.11 -1.49 -15.45
C LYS A 25 -6.75 -0.20 -16.18
N MET A 26 -5.96 0.66 -15.55
CA MET A 26 -5.60 2.00 -16.06
C MET A 26 -4.18 2.05 -16.65
N TYR A 27 -3.29 1.14 -16.23
CA TYR A 27 -1.88 1.14 -16.59
C TYR A 27 -1.42 -0.23 -17.09
N GLU A 28 -0.41 -0.24 -17.96
CA GLU A 28 0.16 -1.48 -18.52
C GLU A 28 0.93 -2.31 -17.48
N GLU A 29 1.56 -1.64 -16.51
CA GLU A 29 2.28 -2.26 -15.40
C GLU A 29 2.12 -1.38 -14.16
N VAL A 30 1.75 -2.00 -13.03
CA VAL A 30 1.66 -1.37 -11.72
C VAL A 30 2.78 -1.92 -10.85
N VAL A 31 3.71 -1.05 -10.48
CA VAL A 31 4.79 -1.37 -9.55
C VAL A 31 4.34 -1.05 -8.14
N VAL A 32 4.14 -2.06 -7.29
CA VAL A 32 3.83 -1.88 -5.87
C VAL A 32 5.14 -1.80 -5.10
N ALA A 33 5.44 -0.64 -4.53
CA ALA A 33 6.69 -0.40 -3.82
C ALA A 33 6.48 -0.38 -2.31
N ILE A 34 7.09 -1.35 -1.64
CA ILE A 34 7.12 -1.44 -0.17
C ILE A 34 8.16 -0.43 0.33
N MET A 35 7.67 0.73 0.75
CA MET A 35 8.49 1.81 1.27
C MET A 35 8.71 1.61 2.77
N THR A 36 9.94 1.87 3.22
CA THR A 36 10.28 1.85 4.64
C THR A 36 10.33 3.26 5.17
N ASN A 37 9.60 3.52 6.25
CA ASN A 37 9.70 4.77 6.98
C ASN A 37 10.68 4.59 8.14
N PRO A 38 11.86 5.24 8.15
CA PRO A 38 12.83 5.11 9.23
C PRO A 38 12.28 5.53 10.60
N LYS A 39 11.24 6.37 10.63
CA LYS A 39 10.60 6.85 11.85
C LYS A 39 9.54 5.91 12.42
N LYS A 40 9.17 4.84 11.69
CA LYS A 40 8.15 3.88 12.13
C LYS A 40 8.74 2.47 12.16
N GLN A 41 8.63 1.81 13.30
CA GLN A 41 8.94 0.39 13.38
C GLN A 41 7.81 -0.39 12.68
N ALA A 42 8.13 -1.07 11.58
CA ALA A 42 7.18 -1.95 10.91
C ALA A 42 6.91 -3.18 11.78
N THR A 43 5.66 -3.62 11.82
CA THR A 43 5.25 -4.82 12.57
C THR A 43 5.75 -6.09 11.87
N PHE A 44 5.77 -6.08 10.54
CA PHE A 44 6.17 -7.19 9.69
C PHE A 44 7.42 -6.84 8.87
N SER A 45 8.28 -7.83 8.64
CA SER A 45 9.48 -7.64 7.83
C SER A 45 9.13 -7.27 6.38
N GLN A 46 10.09 -6.70 5.64
CA GLN A 46 9.85 -6.33 4.25
C GLN A 46 9.58 -7.56 3.39
N GLU A 47 10.30 -8.66 3.66
CA GLU A 47 10.13 -9.96 3.00
C GLU A 47 8.73 -10.49 3.23
N LYS A 48 8.23 -10.39 4.47
CA LYS A 48 6.90 -10.88 4.81
C LYS A 48 5.80 -10.07 4.14
N ARG A 49 5.95 -8.75 4.15
CA ARG A 49 5.01 -7.85 3.45
C ARG A 49 5.03 -8.11 1.95
N LYS A 50 6.21 -8.35 1.36
CA LYS A 50 6.35 -8.70 -0.05
C LYS A 50 5.62 -10.00 -0.39
N GLU A 51 5.88 -11.06 0.37
CA GLU A 51 5.21 -12.35 0.21
C GLU A 51 3.69 -12.20 0.25
N TRP A 52 3.17 -11.44 1.21
CA TRP A 52 1.73 -11.20 1.33
C TRP A 52 1.13 -10.43 0.17
N ILE A 53 1.82 -9.41 -0.34
CA ILE A 53 1.36 -8.69 -1.53
C ILE A 53 1.37 -9.63 -2.74
N GLU A 54 2.43 -10.42 -2.93
CA GLU A 54 2.53 -11.39 -4.02
C GLU A 54 1.40 -12.42 -3.98
N LYS A 55 1.08 -12.99 -2.80
CA LYS A 55 -0.07 -13.88 -2.62
C LYS A 55 -1.39 -13.15 -2.98
N SER A 56 -1.55 -11.94 -2.46
CA SER A 56 -2.80 -11.17 -2.57
C SER A 56 -3.07 -10.56 -3.94
N THR A 57 -2.06 -10.53 -4.81
CA THR A 57 -2.19 -10.01 -6.18
C THR A 57 -1.83 -11.05 -7.25
N ALA A 58 -1.79 -12.34 -6.89
CA ALA A 58 -1.40 -13.40 -7.82
C ALA A 58 -2.33 -13.54 -9.04
N HIS A 59 -3.59 -13.09 -8.92
CA HIS A 59 -4.55 -13.04 -10.03
C HIS A 59 -4.27 -11.93 -11.05
N LEU A 60 -3.40 -10.97 -10.72
CA LEU A 60 -3.08 -9.83 -11.57
C LEU A 60 -1.78 -10.06 -12.33
N LYS A 61 -1.84 -10.04 -13.66
CA LYS A 61 -0.68 -10.35 -14.53
C LYS A 61 0.29 -9.19 -14.70
N ASN A 62 -0.14 -7.98 -14.39
CA ASN A 62 0.60 -6.74 -14.63
C ASN A 62 1.03 -6.02 -13.34
N VAL A 63 1.22 -6.76 -12.25
CA VAL A 63 1.72 -6.23 -10.98
C VAL A 63 3.17 -6.68 -10.76
N LYS A 64 4.03 -5.73 -10.39
CA LYS A 64 5.41 -6.01 -9.96
C LYS A 64 5.62 -5.50 -8.55
N ILE A 65 6.11 -6.36 -7.65
CA ILE A 65 6.34 -6.00 -6.26
C ILE A 65 7.83 -5.74 -6.04
N ILE A 66 8.17 -4.58 -5.49
CA ILE A 66 9.55 -4.22 -5.15
C ILE A 66 9.64 -3.71 -3.72
N VAL A 67 10.84 -3.81 -3.15
CA VAL A 67 11.20 -3.10 -1.92
C VAL A 67 11.89 -1.80 -2.30
N GLY A 68 11.39 -0.70 -1.75
CA GLY A 68 11.89 0.65 -2.00
C GLY A 68 12.56 1.25 -0.77
N SER A 69 13.60 2.05 -1.03
CA SER A 69 14.26 2.88 -0.03
C SER A 69 14.51 4.29 -0.59
N GLY A 70 14.64 5.26 0.31
CA GLY A 70 14.78 6.68 -0.05
C GLY A 70 13.46 7.35 -0.38
N LEU A 71 13.52 8.46 -1.12
CA LEU A 71 12.33 9.19 -1.54
C LEU A 71 11.57 8.41 -2.62
N THR A 72 10.25 8.45 -2.52
CA THR A 72 9.35 7.82 -3.50
C THR A 72 9.58 8.37 -4.91
N ILE A 73 9.81 9.68 -5.02
CA ILE A 73 10.02 10.36 -6.29
C ILE A 73 11.31 9.89 -6.99
N ASP A 74 12.38 9.65 -6.23
CA ASP A 74 13.64 9.14 -6.76
C ASP A 74 13.52 7.69 -7.20
N LEU A 75 12.73 6.88 -6.48
CA LEU A 75 12.42 5.51 -6.89
C LEU A 75 11.65 5.51 -8.21
N ALA A 76 10.62 6.35 -8.35
CA ALA A 76 9.86 6.48 -9.60
C ALA A 76 10.77 6.90 -10.76
N LYS A 77 11.64 7.90 -10.55
CA LYS A 77 12.63 8.34 -11.54
C LYS A 77 13.58 7.22 -11.97
N ARG A 78 14.16 6.47 -11.02
CA ARG A 78 15.06 5.33 -11.33
C ARG A 78 14.38 4.23 -12.13
N LEU A 79 13.08 4.04 -11.94
CA LEU A 79 12.27 3.04 -12.64
C LEU A 79 11.68 3.56 -13.96
N ASN A 80 11.95 4.83 -14.32
CA ASN A 80 11.35 5.50 -15.46
C ASN A 80 9.80 5.49 -15.41
N ILE A 81 9.25 5.80 -14.24
CA ILE A 81 7.82 5.86 -13.98
C ILE A 81 7.41 7.32 -13.74
N HIS A 82 6.39 7.76 -14.46
CA HIS A 82 5.89 9.15 -14.44
C HIS A 82 4.55 9.31 -13.69
N VAL A 83 4.06 8.25 -13.05
CA VAL A 83 2.79 8.28 -12.31
C VAL A 83 2.95 7.62 -10.95
N LEU A 84 2.60 8.36 -9.89
CA LEU A 84 2.40 7.86 -8.55
C LEU A 84 0.91 7.65 -8.30
N ILE A 85 0.53 6.50 -7.75
CA ILE A 85 -0.84 6.22 -7.34
C ILE A 85 -0.95 6.40 -5.84
N ARG A 86 -2.01 7.05 -5.37
CA ARG A 86 -2.35 7.16 -3.94
C ARG A 86 -3.84 6.90 -3.74
N GLY A 87 -4.18 6.23 -2.65
CA GLY A 87 -5.56 5.99 -2.25
C GLY A 87 -6.01 7.03 -1.22
N ILE A 88 -7.21 7.59 -1.38
CA ILE A 88 -7.81 8.49 -0.39
C ILE A 88 -9.09 7.83 0.13
N ARG A 89 -9.23 7.70 1.46
CA ARG A 89 -10.42 7.09 2.08
C ARG A 89 -11.33 8.13 2.75
N ALA A 90 -10.72 9.11 3.41
CA ALA A 90 -11.42 10.15 4.16
C ALA A 90 -10.74 11.51 3.98
N VAL A 91 -11.40 12.57 4.44
CA VAL A 91 -10.88 13.95 4.38
C VAL A 91 -9.50 14.06 5.06
N ALA A 92 -9.30 13.38 6.19
CA ALA A 92 -8.01 13.40 6.89
C ALA A 92 -6.87 12.78 6.08
N ASP A 93 -7.15 11.77 5.23
CA ASP A 93 -6.12 11.24 4.32
C ASP A 93 -5.78 12.28 3.25
N TYR A 94 -6.79 12.99 2.73
CA TYR A 94 -6.61 13.93 1.63
C TYR A 94 -5.59 15.02 1.95
N GLU A 95 -5.62 15.63 3.14
CA GLU A 95 -4.68 16.69 3.49
C GLU A 95 -3.23 16.20 3.50
N TYR A 96 -2.99 15.05 4.14
CA TYR A 96 -1.67 14.41 4.17
C TYR A 96 -1.20 14.03 2.76
N GLU A 97 -2.08 13.41 1.98
CA GLU A 97 -1.80 12.96 0.63
C GLU A 97 -1.54 14.11 -0.34
N LEU A 98 -2.30 15.20 -0.22
CA LEU A 98 -2.12 16.41 -1.00
C LEU A 98 -0.76 17.04 -0.71
N GLN A 99 -0.39 17.17 0.56
CA GLN A 99 0.92 17.70 0.95
C GLN A 99 2.06 16.87 0.35
N GLN A 100 1.94 15.53 0.37
CA GLN A 100 2.94 14.64 -0.23
C GLN A 100 3.01 14.81 -1.75
N ALA A 101 1.87 14.91 -2.43
CA ALA A 101 1.81 15.10 -3.87
C ALA A 101 2.42 16.43 -4.30
N THR A 102 2.08 17.54 -3.64
CA THR A 102 2.64 18.86 -3.97
C THR A 102 4.15 18.91 -3.70
N THR A 103 4.61 18.27 -2.62
CA THR A 103 6.05 18.14 -2.33
C THR A 103 6.77 17.35 -3.43
N ASN A 104 6.21 16.23 -3.86
CA ASN A 104 6.77 15.42 -4.96
C ASN A 104 6.81 16.21 -6.27
N MET A 105 5.77 16.98 -6.58
CA MET A 105 5.70 17.84 -7.77
C MET A 105 6.78 18.93 -7.75
N MET A 106 7.08 19.51 -6.58
CA MET A 106 8.20 20.45 -6.42
C MET A 106 9.57 19.80 -6.66
N LEU A 107 9.73 18.52 -6.29
CA LEU A 107 10.99 17.79 -6.46
C LEU A 107 11.19 17.28 -7.89
N ASN A 108 10.10 16.90 -8.58
CA ASN A 108 10.14 16.48 -9.97
C ASN A 108 8.78 16.74 -10.66
N HIS A 109 8.77 17.71 -11.58
CA HIS A 109 7.58 18.11 -12.33
C HIS A 109 7.18 17.15 -13.46
N GLU A 110 8.02 16.15 -13.77
CA GLU A 110 7.70 15.12 -14.79
C GLU A 110 6.94 13.93 -14.21
N ILE A 111 6.68 13.90 -12.90
CA ILE A 111 6.02 12.79 -12.22
C ILE A 111 4.73 13.29 -11.57
N GLU A 112 3.61 12.78 -12.07
CA GLU A 112 2.27 13.13 -11.61
C GLU A 112 1.79 12.23 -10.47
N THR A 113 0.94 12.75 -9.59
CA THR A 113 0.25 11.95 -8.57
C THR A 113 -1.23 11.82 -8.92
N VAL A 114 -1.70 10.57 -9.04
CA VAL A 114 -3.10 10.22 -9.30
C VAL A 114 -3.72 9.68 -8.03
N PHE A 115 -4.82 10.31 -7.61
CA PHE A 115 -5.61 9.87 -6.48
C PHE A 115 -6.77 8.98 -6.91
N LEU A 116 -6.88 7.82 -6.28
CA LEU A 116 -8.04 6.95 -6.38
C LEU A 116 -8.82 6.99 -5.07
N VAL A 117 -10.07 7.45 -5.14
CA VAL A 117 -10.98 7.43 -3.99
C VAL A 117 -11.33 5.99 -3.66
N ALA A 118 -11.14 5.58 -2.42
CA ALA A 118 -11.49 4.25 -1.95
C ALA A 118 -12.99 4.02 -2.06
N LYS A 119 -13.40 2.78 -2.37
CA LYS A 119 -14.82 2.42 -2.35
C LYS A 119 -15.38 2.56 -0.93
N PRO A 120 -16.68 2.89 -0.77
CA PRO A 120 -17.30 3.09 0.54
C PRO A 120 -17.08 1.92 1.51
N GLU A 121 -17.17 0.68 1.02
CA GLU A 121 -16.94 -0.54 1.82
C GLU A 121 -15.51 -0.71 2.34
N PHE A 122 -14.53 0.03 1.81
CA PHE A 122 -13.14 -0.01 2.24
C PHE A 122 -12.68 1.30 2.92
N SER A 123 -13.57 2.29 3.03
CA SER A 123 -13.25 3.62 3.56
C SER A 123 -12.72 3.61 5.00
N PHE A 124 -13.18 2.66 5.82
CA PHE A 124 -12.74 2.51 7.21
C PHE A 124 -11.47 1.65 7.37
N LEU A 125 -11.00 1.00 6.30
CA LEU A 125 -9.89 0.05 6.39
C LEU A 125 -8.54 0.76 6.46
N SER A 126 -7.78 0.49 7.52
CA SER A 126 -6.37 0.85 7.64
C SER A 126 -5.57 -0.32 8.18
N SER A 127 -4.29 -0.40 7.81
CA SER A 127 -3.38 -1.39 8.40
C SER A 127 -3.25 -1.22 9.91
N SER A 128 -3.33 0.01 10.43
CA SER A 128 -3.29 0.28 11.87
C SER A 128 -4.48 -0.33 12.60
N VAL A 129 -5.70 -0.12 12.10
CA VAL A 129 -6.93 -0.68 12.69
C VAL A 129 -6.91 -2.20 12.56
N ALA A 130 -6.47 -2.75 11.43
CA ALA A 130 -6.36 -4.20 11.26
C ALA A 130 -5.39 -4.83 12.28
N LYS A 131 -4.25 -4.18 12.53
CA LYS A 131 -3.29 -4.60 13.55
C LYS A 131 -3.82 -4.47 14.98
N GLU A 132 -4.55 -3.39 15.27
CA GLU A 132 -5.19 -3.19 16.57
C GLU A 132 -6.21 -4.31 16.85
N VAL A 133 -7.13 -4.58 15.93
CA VAL A 133 -8.11 -5.67 16.06
C VAL A 133 -7.41 -7.03 16.18
N ALA A 134 -6.39 -7.29 15.36
CA ALA A 134 -5.59 -8.52 15.43
C ALA A 134 -4.86 -8.68 16.77
N SER A 135 -4.42 -7.58 17.39
CA SER A 135 -3.75 -7.61 18.70
C SER A 135 -4.64 -8.15 19.82
N TYR A 136 -5.96 -7.95 19.69
CA TYR A 136 -6.98 -8.50 20.59
C TYR A 136 -7.58 -9.81 20.09
N GLN A 137 -6.98 -10.46 19.09
CA GLN A 137 -7.49 -11.68 18.45
C GLN A 137 -8.92 -11.50 17.87
N GLY A 138 -9.26 -10.27 17.47
CA GLY A 138 -10.54 -9.96 16.84
C GLY A 138 -10.61 -10.42 15.38
N ASP A 139 -11.82 -10.41 14.82
CA ASP A 139 -12.07 -10.81 13.44
C ASP A 139 -11.61 -9.75 12.43
N ILE A 140 -10.59 -10.09 11.64
CA ILE A 140 -10.00 -9.22 10.60
C ILE A 140 -10.36 -9.67 9.16
N ARG A 141 -11.28 -10.63 8.99
CA ARG A 141 -11.66 -11.19 7.68
C ARG A 141 -12.19 -10.15 6.70
N ASN A 142 -12.82 -9.08 7.19
CA ASN A 142 -13.31 -8.00 6.34
C ASN A 142 -12.28 -6.91 6.07
N MET A 143 -11.07 -7.02 6.64
CA MET A 143 -10.07 -5.96 6.60
C MET A 143 -8.89 -6.28 5.69
N ILE A 144 -8.45 -7.53 5.70
CA ILE A 144 -7.27 -7.98 4.96
C ILE A 144 -7.59 -9.19 4.07
N PRO A 145 -6.75 -9.52 3.08
CA PRO A 145 -6.90 -10.72 2.26
C PRO A 145 -6.91 -11.99 3.11
N GLU A 146 -7.71 -12.98 2.72
CA GLU A 146 -7.98 -14.19 3.52
C GLU A 146 -6.70 -15.01 3.74
N GLU A 147 -5.90 -15.12 2.70
CA GLU A 147 -4.63 -15.85 2.59
C GLU A 147 -3.53 -15.36 3.55
N ILE A 148 -3.72 -14.22 4.24
CA ILE A 148 -2.74 -13.69 5.20
C ILE A 148 -3.27 -13.61 6.63
N ILE A 149 -4.54 -13.95 6.87
CA ILE A 149 -5.20 -13.77 8.18
C ILE A 149 -4.51 -14.55 9.27
N ASP A 150 -4.30 -15.85 9.07
CA ASP A 150 -3.71 -16.73 10.08
C ASP A 150 -2.31 -16.28 10.48
N GLU A 151 -1.52 -15.87 9.49
CA GLU A 151 -0.15 -15.41 9.70
C GLU A 151 -0.10 -14.07 10.46
N VAL A 152 -1.06 -13.16 10.18
CA VAL A 152 -1.21 -11.90 10.91
C VAL A 152 -1.64 -12.16 12.35
N LEU A 153 -2.65 -13.00 12.60
CA LEU A 153 -3.13 -13.32 13.95
C LEU A 153 -2.06 -14.02 14.78
N LEU A 154 -1.31 -14.95 14.19
CA LEU A 154 -0.21 -15.67 14.83
C LEU A 154 0.92 -14.75 15.30
N LYS A 155 1.14 -13.60 14.63
CA LYS A 155 2.12 -12.60 15.08
C LYS A 155 1.72 -11.99 16.43
N PHE A 156 0.43 -11.75 16.63
CA PHE A 156 -0.09 -11.10 17.82
C PHE A 156 -0.40 -12.08 18.96
N SER A 157 -0.62 -13.36 18.67
CA SER A 157 -0.83 -14.37 19.71
C SER A 157 0.42 -14.64 20.57
N LYS A 158 1.60 -14.20 20.13
CA LYS A 158 2.89 -14.38 20.82
C LYS A 158 3.29 -13.21 21.74
N ASN A 159 2.50 -12.14 21.79
CA ASN A 159 2.72 -10.97 22.64
C ASN A 159 1.45 -10.69 23.47
N PRO A 160 1.28 -11.32 24.65
CA PRO A 160 0.27 -10.89 25.61
C PRO A 160 0.56 -9.49 26.17
#